data_AF-A0A0X3PTN4-F1
#
_entry.id   AF-A0A0X3PTN4-F1
#
_cell.length_a   1.000
_cell.length_b   1.000
_cell.length_c   1.000
_cell.angle_alpha   90.00
_cell.angle_beta   90.00
_cell.angle_gamma   90.00
#
_symmetry.space_group_name_H-M   'P 1'
#
loop_
_entity.id
_entity.type
_entity.pdbx_description
1 polymer ?
#
loop_
_entity_poly.entity_id
_entity_poly.type
_entity_poly.pdbx_seq_one_letter_code
_entity_poly.pdbx_strand_id
1 'polypeptide(L)'
;MPKRSVALDVFQRCEYIAPGQMGIIRNTMLKNEILQRPQLGKPLLRGRPRQPDCFVYGMRSEYDPEALLRCLRWPIPKRRARSDFPRDFLRTNIESAKAGIHPVPDWEEFADKKDFKLDTTKQALGRNKKPHFPKNMIFGHPQRPHTPIKCVLEHKYKTEFDEAAIARNKKVLMQLAISQNKIPQPYDTLKSVAEMTPLLPPLQNGKPWHQRRYRDTPARVSSYWTKEEESKIMGKMFEKPVCDVQMDR
;
A
#
# COMPACT_ATOMS: atom_id res chain seq x y z
N MET A 1 -33.99 -3.86 -42.10
CA MET A 1 -32.68 -3.18 -42.26
C MET A 1 -31.98 -3.11 -40.91
N PRO A 2 -30.80 -3.71 -40.72
CA PRO A 2 -30.07 -3.59 -39.46
C PRO A 2 -29.58 -2.14 -39.32
N LYS A 3 -29.93 -1.50 -38.20
CA LYS A 3 -29.54 -0.12 -37.88
C LYS A 3 -28.01 -0.04 -37.78
N ARG A 4 -27.38 0.80 -38.61
CA ARG A 4 -25.92 1.08 -38.61
C ARG A 4 -25.50 1.92 -37.38
N SER A 5 -25.78 1.44 -36.16
CA SER A 5 -25.37 2.16 -34.93
C SER A 5 -23.86 2.09 -34.66
N VAL A 6 -23.20 1.03 -35.13
CA VAL A 6 -21.77 0.79 -34.88
C VAL A 6 -20.87 1.88 -35.45
N ALA A 7 -21.29 2.56 -36.53
CA ALA A 7 -20.46 3.59 -37.16
C ALA A 7 -20.37 4.87 -36.30
N LEU A 8 -21.48 5.32 -35.70
CA LEU A 8 -21.53 6.59 -34.96
C LEU A 8 -20.66 6.56 -33.69
N ASP A 9 -20.68 5.45 -32.95
CA ASP A 9 -19.83 5.27 -31.76
C ASP A 9 -18.34 5.29 -32.11
N VAL A 10 -17.97 4.73 -33.26
CA VAL A 10 -16.59 4.76 -33.75
C VAL A 10 -16.21 6.18 -34.14
N PHE A 11 -17.08 6.93 -34.82
CA PHE A 11 -16.83 8.33 -35.17
C PHE A 11 -16.64 9.21 -33.93
N GLN A 12 -17.49 9.08 -32.91
CA GLN A 12 -17.32 9.80 -31.64
C GLN A 12 -16.00 9.46 -30.95
N ARG A 13 -15.56 8.20 -30.97
CA ARG A 13 -14.26 7.80 -30.39
C ARG A 13 -13.07 8.39 -31.16
N CYS A 14 -13.22 8.55 -32.48
CA CYS A 14 -12.19 9.08 -33.36
C CYS A 14 -11.91 10.58 -33.17
N GLU A 15 -12.89 11.36 -32.68
CA GLU A 15 -12.72 12.79 -32.35
C GLU A 15 -11.62 13.01 -31.30
N TYR A 16 -11.41 12.02 -30.43
CA TYR A 16 -10.47 12.11 -29.31
C TYR A 16 -9.10 11.52 -29.63
N ILE A 17 -8.76 11.25 -30.89
CA ILE A 17 -7.44 10.71 -31.28
C ILE A 17 -6.53 11.86 -31.71
N ALA A 18 -5.23 11.75 -31.42
CA ALA A 18 -4.20 12.76 -31.71
C ALA A 18 -4.21 13.41 -33.11
N PRO A 19 -4.50 12.73 -34.24
CA PRO A 19 -4.45 13.40 -35.54
C PRO A 19 -5.65 14.32 -35.79
N GLY A 20 -6.78 14.15 -35.10
CA GLY A 20 -8.00 14.99 -35.26
C GLY A 20 -8.59 15.02 -36.68
N GLN A 21 -8.05 14.24 -37.62
CA GLN A 21 -8.41 14.23 -39.04
C GLN A 21 -9.08 12.91 -39.41
N MET A 22 -10.25 13.01 -40.06
CA MET A 22 -11.02 11.87 -40.52
C MET A 22 -10.32 11.20 -41.72
N GLY A 23 -10.11 9.88 -41.66
CA GLY A 23 -9.48 9.09 -42.75
C GLY A 23 -8.04 8.63 -42.51
N ILE A 24 -7.36 9.11 -41.46
CA ILE A 24 -5.98 8.70 -41.08
C ILE A 24 -5.99 7.75 -39.85
N ILE A 25 -7.17 7.39 -39.37
CA ILE A 25 -7.33 6.62 -38.13
C ILE A 25 -7.09 5.14 -38.41
N ARG A 26 -6.05 4.58 -37.78
CA ARG A 26 -5.77 3.13 -37.76
C ARG A 26 -6.50 2.48 -36.58
N ASN A 27 -6.97 1.25 -36.73
CA ASN A 27 -7.63 0.49 -35.64
C ASN A 27 -6.76 0.38 -34.37
N THR A 28 -5.43 0.41 -34.51
CA THR A 28 -4.49 0.39 -33.39
C THR A 28 -4.52 1.66 -32.54
N MET A 29 -4.89 2.81 -33.12
CA MET A 29 -4.98 4.08 -32.40
C MET A 29 -6.12 4.09 -31.38
N LEU A 30 -7.19 3.32 -31.62
CA LEU A 30 -8.29 3.15 -30.68
C LEU A 30 -7.92 2.26 -29.49
N LYS A 31 -6.89 1.41 -29.62
CA LYS A 31 -6.43 0.52 -28.55
C LYS A 31 -5.31 1.14 -27.70
N ASN A 32 -4.50 2.00 -28.30
CA ASN A 32 -3.35 2.61 -27.63
C ASN A 32 -3.75 3.84 -26.83
N GLU A 33 -3.76 3.74 -25.50
CA GLU A 33 -4.15 4.83 -24.58
C GLU A 33 -3.31 6.10 -24.76
N ILE A 34 -2.03 5.98 -25.14
CA ILE A 34 -1.13 7.13 -25.35
C ILE A 34 -1.58 8.02 -26.53
N LEU A 35 -2.23 7.44 -27.53
CA LEU A 35 -2.70 8.16 -28.71
C LEU A 35 -4.10 8.76 -28.53
N GLN A 36 -4.77 8.44 -27.42
CA GLN A 36 -6.06 9.01 -27.04
C GLN A 36 -5.82 10.30 -26.26
N ARG A 37 -6.43 11.39 -26.73
CA ARG A 37 -6.47 12.66 -26.02
C ARG A 37 -7.48 12.59 -24.88
N PRO A 38 -7.23 13.33 -23.79
CA PRO A 38 -8.22 13.47 -22.73
C PRO A 38 -9.49 14.11 -23.29
N GLN A 39 -10.64 13.50 -23.02
CA GLN A 39 -11.93 14.02 -23.46
C GLN A 39 -12.29 15.26 -22.65
N LEU A 40 -12.49 16.40 -23.32
CA LEU A 40 -12.84 17.65 -22.66
C LEU A 40 -14.19 17.48 -21.92
N GLY A 41 -14.23 17.92 -20.65
CA GLY A 41 -15.43 17.82 -19.81
C GLY A 41 -15.69 16.45 -19.19
N LYS A 42 -14.85 15.43 -19.46
CA LYS A 42 -14.93 14.13 -18.76
C LYS A 42 -13.76 13.94 -17.80
N PRO A 43 -13.97 13.21 -16.68
CA PRO A 43 -12.91 12.92 -15.74
C PRO A 43 -11.87 11.98 -16.37
N LEU A 44 -10.61 12.11 -15.92
CA LEU A 44 -9.53 11.22 -16.32
C LEU A 44 -9.78 9.78 -15.82
N LEU A 45 -9.90 8.84 -16.75
CA LEU A 45 -10.03 7.41 -16.42
C LEU A 45 -8.63 6.83 -16.15
N ARG A 46 -8.39 6.32 -14.93
CA ARG A 46 -7.10 5.72 -14.51
C ARG A 46 -7.04 4.20 -14.69
N GLY A 47 -7.89 3.62 -15.55
CA GLY A 47 -7.89 2.17 -15.81
C GLY A 47 -8.27 1.28 -14.61
N ARG A 48 -8.92 1.83 -13.58
CA ARG A 48 -9.43 1.03 -12.44
C ARG A 48 -10.79 0.43 -12.78
N PRO A 49 -11.10 -0.80 -12.31
CA PRO A 49 -12.42 -1.38 -12.50
C PRO A 49 -13.48 -0.49 -11.84
N ARG A 50 -14.59 -0.26 -12.55
CA ARG A 50 -15.73 0.51 -12.05
C ARG A 50 -16.39 -0.28 -10.92
N GLN A 51 -16.60 0.37 -9.77
CA GLN A 51 -17.40 -0.20 -8.68
C GLN A 51 -18.86 -0.39 -9.15
N PRO A 52 -19.61 -1.33 -8.56
CA PRO A 52 -21.01 -1.54 -8.96
C PRO A 52 -21.84 -0.26 -8.74
N ASP A 53 -22.91 -0.09 -9.53
CA ASP A 53 -23.71 1.15 -9.51
C ASP A 53 -24.39 1.41 -8.15
N CYS A 54 -24.55 0.38 -7.32
CA CYS A 54 -25.09 0.46 -5.96
C CYS A 54 -24.04 0.85 -4.90
N PHE A 55 -22.76 0.96 -5.26
CA PHE A 55 -21.69 1.28 -4.30
C PHE A 55 -21.68 2.77 -3.97
N VAL A 56 -21.92 3.09 -2.70
CA VAL A 56 -21.76 4.45 -2.17
C VAL A 56 -20.33 4.61 -1.66
N TYR A 57 -19.57 5.51 -2.27
CA TYR A 57 -18.23 5.86 -1.80
C TYR A 57 -18.30 6.60 -0.45
N GLY A 58 -17.37 6.27 0.44
CA GLY A 58 -17.25 6.88 1.76
C GLY A 58 -17.58 5.91 2.88
N MET A 59 -17.44 6.38 4.11
CA MET A 59 -17.79 5.61 5.31
C MET A 59 -19.22 5.98 5.72
N ARG A 60 -20.10 4.99 5.89
CA ARG A 60 -21.44 5.22 6.43
C ARG A 60 -21.31 5.59 7.91
N SER A 61 -21.93 6.70 8.30
CA SER A 61 -22.12 7.01 9.71
C SER A 61 -23.24 6.14 10.26
N GLU A 62 -22.96 5.35 11.29
CA GLU A 62 -23.98 4.62 12.04
C GLU A 62 -24.73 5.63 12.92
N TYR A 63 -25.96 5.96 12.54
CA TYR A 63 -26.84 6.79 13.36
C TYR A 63 -27.57 5.90 14.37
N ASP A 64 -27.19 5.98 15.64
CA ASP A 64 -27.91 5.35 16.74
C ASP A 64 -28.88 6.38 17.35
N PRO A 65 -30.20 6.31 17.07
CA PRO A 65 -31.19 7.27 17.57
C PRO A 65 -31.28 7.28 19.10
N GLU A 66 -30.89 6.19 19.76
CA GLU A 66 -30.93 6.05 21.22
C GLU A 66 -29.59 6.34 21.89
N ALA A 67 -28.56 6.74 21.13
CA ALA A 67 -27.22 6.99 21.67
C ALA A 67 -27.25 7.98 22.85
N LEU A 68 -28.05 9.05 22.72
CA LEU A 68 -28.19 10.07 23.76
C LEU A 68 -28.85 9.49 25.02
N LEU A 69 -29.88 8.66 24.87
CA LEU A 69 -30.54 7.98 25.99
C LEU A 69 -29.59 7.00 26.71
N ARG A 70 -28.75 6.30 25.95
CA ARG A 70 -27.72 5.39 26.50
C ARG A 70 -26.65 6.15 27.28
N CYS A 71 -26.25 7.35 26.83
CA CYS A 71 -25.31 8.21 27.55
C CYS A 71 -25.90 8.78 28.85
N LEU A 72 -27.20 9.07 28.86
CA LEU A 72 -27.88 9.61 30.05
C LEU A 72 -28.22 8.54 31.10
N ARG A 73 -28.23 7.26 30.71
CA ARG A 73 -28.34 6.16 31.67
C ARG A 73 -27.01 5.99 32.38
N TRP A 74 -27.03 6.07 33.72
CA TRP A 74 -25.86 5.72 34.52
C TRP A 74 -25.42 4.31 34.12
N PRO A 75 -24.13 4.07 33.84
CA PRO A 75 -23.68 2.75 33.46
C PRO A 75 -23.99 1.83 34.65
N ILE A 76 -24.95 0.93 34.47
CA ILE A 76 -25.11 -0.20 35.39
C ILE A 76 -23.75 -0.89 35.33
N PRO A 77 -23.01 -0.97 36.45
CA PRO A 77 -21.71 -1.59 36.44
C PRO A 77 -21.94 -3.04 36.03
N LYS A 78 -21.67 -3.35 34.76
CA LYS A 78 -21.50 -4.73 34.34
C LYS A 78 -20.50 -5.29 35.34
N ARG A 79 -20.88 -6.33 36.08
CA ARG A 79 -19.97 -7.05 36.97
C ARG A 79 -18.76 -7.38 36.13
N ARG A 80 -17.70 -6.56 36.22
CA ARG A 80 -16.45 -6.84 35.53
C ARG A 80 -16.06 -8.20 36.07
N ALA A 81 -15.81 -9.16 35.19
CA ALA A 81 -15.18 -10.40 35.60
C ALA A 81 -14.02 -9.98 36.52
N ARG A 82 -14.01 -10.48 37.76
CA ARG A 82 -12.94 -10.13 38.72
C ARG A 82 -11.65 -10.42 37.98
N SER A 83 -10.89 -9.37 37.68
CA SER A 83 -9.70 -9.56 36.86
C SER A 83 -8.77 -10.50 37.61
N ASP A 84 -8.33 -11.59 36.98
CA ASP A 84 -7.46 -12.62 37.58
C ASP A 84 -6.03 -12.12 37.85
N PHE A 85 -5.85 -10.80 37.86
CA PHE A 85 -4.59 -10.17 38.16
C PHE A 85 -4.21 -10.37 39.63
N PRO A 86 -2.93 -10.64 39.91
CA PRO A 86 -2.44 -10.79 41.28
C PRO A 86 -2.55 -9.48 42.05
N ARG A 87 -2.72 -9.56 43.37
CA ARG A 87 -2.77 -8.38 44.26
C ARG A 87 -1.40 -7.68 44.33
N ASP A 88 -1.42 -6.35 44.43
CA ASP A 88 -0.23 -5.54 44.61
C ASP A 88 0.12 -5.41 46.10
N PHE A 89 0.94 -6.33 46.60
CA PHE A 89 1.33 -6.40 48.02
C PHE A 89 2.14 -5.20 48.52
N LEU A 90 2.85 -4.52 47.61
CA LEU A 90 3.62 -3.32 47.95
C LEU A 90 2.67 -2.15 48.21
N ARG A 91 1.66 -1.98 47.35
CA ARG A 91 0.68 -0.91 47.47
C ARG A 91 -0.31 -1.13 48.62
N THR A 92 -0.64 -2.38 48.94
CA THR A 92 -1.38 -2.73 50.16
C THR A 92 -0.48 -2.72 51.41
N ASN A 93 0.82 -2.44 51.28
CA ASN A 93 1.78 -2.40 52.39
C ASN A 93 1.76 -3.66 53.27
N ILE A 94 1.96 -4.85 52.69
CA ILE A 94 1.99 -6.10 53.46
C ILE A 94 3.06 -6.12 54.57
N GLU A 95 4.12 -5.31 54.43
CA GLU A 95 5.19 -5.20 55.42
C GLU A 95 4.67 -4.66 56.76
N SER A 96 3.68 -3.77 56.74
CA SER A 96 3.05 -3.27 57.98
C SER A 96 2.33 -4.38 58.76
N ALA A 97 1.68 -5.31 58.07
CA ALA A 97 1.06 -6.48 58.67
C ALA A 97 2.12 -7.49 59.17
N LYS A 98 3.20 -7.71 58.41
CA LYS A 98 4.33 -8.55 58.83
C LYS A 98 5.06 -8.00 60.05
N ALA A 99 5.15 -6.69 60.16
CA ALA A 99 5.74 -6.00 61.32
C ALA A 99 4.79 -5.95 62.53
N GLY A 100 3.55 -6.45 62.39
CA GLY A 100 2.56 -6.46 63.47
C GLY A 100 1.94 -5.09 63.78
N ILE A 101 2.10 -4.09 62.91
CA ILE A 101 1.52 -2.75 63.09
C ILE A 101 0.00 -2.80 62.86
N HIS A 102 -0.43 -3.57 61.87
CA HIS A 102 -1.84 -3.81 61.56
C HIS A 102 -2.15 -5.30 61.73
N PRO A 103 -3.26 -5.65 62.40
CA PRO A 103 -3.71 -7.03 62.45
C PRO A 103 -4.07 -7.50 61.03
N VAL A 104 -3.78 -8.76 60.74
CA VAL A 104 -4.04 -9.39 59.44
C VAL A 104 -5.50 -9.25 58.96
N PRO A 105 -6.54 -9.46 59.78
CA PRO A 105 -7.93 -9.31 59.31
C PRO A 105 -8.25 -7.90 58.80
N ASP A 106 -7.84 -6.85 59.53
CA ASP A 106 -8.06 -5.47 59.11
C ASP A 106 -7.32 -5.14 57.81
N TRP A 107 -6.14 -5.74 57.62
CA TRP A 107 -5.38 -5.62 56.39
C TRP A 107 -6.07 -6.32 55.21
N GLU A 108 -6.64 -7.50 55.42
CA GLU A 108 -7.39 -8.24 54.39
C GLU A 108 -8.65 -7.47 53.96
N GLU A 109 -9.42 -6.94 54.92
CA GLU A 109 -10.59 -6.11 54.64
C GLU A 109 -10.21 -4.84 53.86
N PHE A 110 -9.11 -4.19 54.24
CA PHE A 110 -8.59 -3.04 53.51
C PHE A 110 -8.19 -3.40 52.08
N ALA A 111 -7.48 -4.51 51.90
CA ALA A 111 -7.04 -5.00 50.60
C ALA A 111 -8.24 -5.35 49.70
N ASP A 112 -9.28 -5.97 50.24
CA ASP A 112 -10.52 -6.32 49.54
C ASP A 112 -11.31 -5.08 49.13
N LYS A 113 -11.42 -4.09 50.01
CA LYS A 113 -12.16 -2.85 49.75
C LYS A 113 -11.50 -1.97 48.69
N LYS A 114 -10.17 -1.93 48.66
CA LYS A 114 -9.41 -1.08 47.72
C LYS A 114 -9.04 -1.79 46.41
N ASP A 115 -9.06 -3.12 46.38
CA ASP A 115 -8.81 -3.99 45.23
C ASP A 115 -7.60 -3.55 44.37
N PHE A 116 -6.44 -3.35 45.00
CA PHE A 116 -5.20 -3.02 44.30
C PHE A 116 -4.62 -4.26 43.61
N LYS A 117 -4.68 -4.30 42.27
CA LYS A 117 -4.14 -5.38 41.45
C LYS A 117 -3.00 -4.92 40.56
N LEU A 118 -2.09 -5.85 40.24
CA LEU A 118 -0.98 -5.63 39.31
C LEU A 118 -1.42 -5.86 37.86
N ASP A 119 -1.29 -4.85 37.02
CA ASP A 119 -1.43 -5.01 35.57
C ASP A 119 -0.24 -5.83 35.02
N THR A 120 -0.43 -7.13 34.82
CA THR A 120 0.60 -8.05 34.31
C THR A 120 1.11 -7.64 32.92
N THR A 121 0.26 -7.03 32.10
CA THR A 121 0.64 -6.50 30.78
C THR A 121 1.61 -5.33 30.88
N LYS A 122 1.40 -4.40 31.80
CA LYS A 122 2.30 -3.25 32.03
C LYS A 122 3.61 -3.70 32.69
N GLN A 123 3.55 -4.71 33.54
CA GLN A 123 4.73 -5.32 34.15
C GLN A 123 5.60 -6.03 33.11
N ALA A 124 5.00 -6.84 32.22
CA ALA A 124 5.70 -7.52 31.13
C ALA A 124 6.38 -6.54 30.16
N LEU A 125 5.73 -5.40 29.90
CA LEU A 125 6.27 -4.33 29.07
C LEU A 125 7.32 -3.44 29.80
N GLY A 126 7.65 -3.74 31.06
CA GLY A 126 8.61 -2.98 31.86
C GLY A 126 8.13 -1.56 32.24
N ARG A 127 6.86 -1.23 31.97
CA ARG A 127 6.30 0.11 32.13
C ARG A 127 6.04 0.50 33.59
N ASN A 128 6.15 -0.46 34.51
CA ASN A 128 6.02 -0.19 35.95
C ASN A 128 7.30 0.43 36.55
N LYS A 129 8.44 0.35 35.86
CA LYS A 129 9.67 0.99 36.30
C LYS A 129 9.69 2.44 35.85
N LYS A 130 10.02 3.36 36.76
CA LYS A 130 10.30 4.76 36.38
C LYS A 130 11.52 4.73 35.44
N PRO A 131 11.45 5.35 34.25
CA PRO A 131 12.60 5.47 33.38
C PRO A 131 13.76 6.17 34.11
N HIS A 132 14.96 5.62 34.02
CA HIS A 132 16.15 6.22 34.59
C HIS A 132 16.64 7.33 33.65
N PHE A 133 16.66 8.57 34.13
CA PHE A 133 17.16 9.71 33.38
C PHE A 133 18.54 10.12 33.90
N PRO A 134 19.50 10.46 33.04
CA PRO A 134 20.79 10.98 33.48
C PRO A 134 20.59 12.33 34.20
N LYS A 135 21.42 12.60 35.23
CA LYS A 135 21.31 13.82 36.06
C LYS A 135 21.41 15.13 35.26
N ASN A 136 22.11 15.09 34.13
CA ASN A 136 22.34 16.25 33.25
C ASN A 136 21.29 16.36 32.13
N MET A 137 20.22 15.54 32.16
CA MET A 137 19.19 15.59 31.13
C MET A 137 18.27 16.79 31.33
N ILE A 138 18.10 17.60 30.28
CA ILE A 138 17.11 18.68 30.26
C ILE A 138 15.84 18.10 29.65
N PHE A 139 14.73 18.20 30.38
CA PHE A 139 13.42 17.77 29.89
C PHE A 139 12.83 18.83 28.95
N GLY A 140 12.16 18.38 27.89
CA GLY A 140 11.51 19.25 26.90
C GLY A 140 12.00 18.98 25.48
N HIS A 141 11.37 19.65 24.52
CA HIS A 141 11.86 19.64 23.14
C HIS A 141 12.94 20.72 23.01
N PRO A 142 14.16 20.39 22.55
CA PRO A 142 15.15 21.43 22.26
C PRO A 142 14.56 22.40 21.23
N GLN A 143 14.97 23.66 21.28
CA GLN A 143 14.61 24.57 20.20
C GLN A 143 15.08 23.97 18.88
N ARG A 144 14.15 23.84 17.92
CA ARG A 144 14.49 23.38 16.57
C ARG A 144 15.62 24.28 16.07
N PRO A 145 16.78 23.72 15.68
CA PRO A 145 17.84 24.56 15.14
C PRO A 145 17.26 25.34 13.97
N HIS A 146 17.51 26.65 13.93
CA HIS A 146 17.09 27.48 12.81
C HIS A 146 17.55 26.79 11.53
N THR A 147 16.64 26.59 10.58
CA THR A 147 17.02 26.17 9.22
C THR A 147 18.18 27.06 8.79
N PRO A 148 19.31 26.50 8.32
CA PRO A 148 20.51 27.28 8.09
C PRO A 148 20.25 28.22 6.92
N ILE A 149 19.70 29.40 7.22
CA ILE A 149 19.31 30.39 6.23
C ILE A 149 20.54 30.80 5.42
N LYS A 150 21.72 30.77 6.07
CA LYS A 150 23.02 30.90 5.45
C LYS A 150 23.23 29.90 4.30
N CYS A 151 22.91 28.62 4.46
CA CYS A 151 23.03 27.63 3.38
C CYS A 151 22.06 27.87 2.23
N VAL A 152 20.89 28.46 2.51
CA VAL A 152 19.91 28.84 1.48
C VAL A 152 20.38 30.11 0.73
N LEU A 153 20.84 31.12 1.46
CA LEU A 153 21.36 32.38 0.91
C LEU A 153 22.62 32.15 0.06
N GLU A 154 23.52 31.28 0.53
CA GLU A 154 24.75 30.89 -0.17
C GLU A 154 24.50 29.82 -1.25
N HIS A 155 23.25 29.41 -1.50
CA HIS A 155 22.88 28.38 -2.47
C HIS A 155 23.62 27.04 -2.31
N LYS A 156 24.07 26.69 -1.10
CA LYS A 156 24.87 25.49 -0.81
C LYS A 156 24.17 24.19 -1.21
N TYR A 157 22.86 24.12 -1.04
CA TYR A 157 22.09 22.95 -1.46
C TYR A 157 22.07 22.74 -2.97
N LYS A 158 22.10 23.84 -3.73
CA LYS A 158 22.18 23.77 -5.20
C LYS A 158 23.57 23.30 -5.62
N THR A 159 24.63 23.86 -5.03
CA THR A 159 26.01 23.46 -5.35
C THR A 159 26.27 22.00 -5.02
N GLU A 160 25.83 21.52 -3.85
CA GLU A 160 25.95 20.11 -3.45
C GLU A 160 25.17 19.18 -4.40
N PHE A 161 23.97 19.60 -4.83
CA PHE A 161 23.17 18.83 -5.79
C PHE A 161 23.82 18.76 -7.17
N ASP A 162 24.31 19.89 -7.67
CA ASP A 162 24.99 20.01 -8.96
C ASP A 162 26.28 19.19 -8.96
N GLU A 163 27.09 19.26 -7.90
CA GLU A 163 28.29 18.44 -7.73
C GLU A 163 27.98 16.94 -7.71
N ALA A 164 26.94 16.53 -6.97
CA ALA A 164 26.51 15.14 -6.92
C ALA A 164 25.98 14.65 -8.28
N ALA A 165 25.28 15.49 -9.03
CA ALA A 165 24.80 15.19 -10.37
C ALA A 165 25.96 15.05 -11.37
N ILE A 166 26.92 15.98 -11.33
CA ILE A 166 28.14 15.93 -12.14
C ILE A 166 28.94 14.66 -11.84
N ALA A 167 29.12 14.32 -10.56
CA ALA A 167 29.83 13.11 -10.15
C ALA A 167 29.14 11.83 -10.64
N ARG A 168 27.81 11.77 -10.57
CA ARG A 168 27.01 10.66 -11.11
C ARG A 168 27.15 10.55 -12.63
N ASN A 169 27.02 11.68 -13.35
CA ASN A 169 27.14 11.72 -14.80
C ASN A 169 28.54 11.30 -15.27
N LYS A 170 29.60 11.75 -14.59
CA LYS A 170 30.98 11.34 -14.88
C LYS A 170 31.16 9.83 -14.79
N LYS A 171 30.60 9.17 -13.75
CA LYS A 171 30.66 7.71 -13.61
C LYS A 171 29.94 7.00 -14.76
N VAL A 172 28.75 7.46 -15.14
CA VAL A 172 27.98 6.89 -16.26
C VAL A 172 28.73 7.06 -17.58
N LEU A 173 29.25 8.27 -17.84
CA LEU A 173 30.03 8.55 -19.06
C LEU A 173 31.31 7.72 -19.14
N MET A 174 32.02 7.53 -18.03
CA MET A 174 33.19 6.63 -17.98
C MET A 174 32.80 5.18 -18.28
N GLN A 175 31.70 4.68 -17.72
CA GLN A 175 31.21 3.33 -18.03
C GLN A 175 30.81 3.18 -19.50
N LEU A 176 30.15 4.19 -20.07
CA LEU A 176 29.81 4.23 -21.49
C LEU A 176 31.07 4.23 -22.36
N ALA A 177 32.07 5.07 -22.06
CA ALA A 177 33.34 5.11 -22.79
C ALA A 177 34.09 3.75 -22.72
N ILE A 178 34.14 3.12 -21.54
CA ILE A 178 34.73 1.77 -21.38
C ILE A 178 33.94 0.74 -22.20
N SER A 179 32.61 0.83 -22.22
CA SER A 179 31.77 -0.09 -23.01
C SER A 179 31.97 0.10 -24.51
N GLN A 180 32.08 1.35 -24.98
CA GLN A 180 32.35 1.67 -26.38
C GLN A 180 33.73 1.16 -26.81
N ASN A 181 34.75 1.29 -25.96
CA ASN A 181 36.09 0.76 -26.25
C ASN A 181 36.16 -0.79 -26.25
N LYS A 182 35.22 -1.46 -25.58
CA LYS A 182 35.10 -2.94 -25.59
C LYS A 182 34.29 -3.47 -26.76
N ILE A 183 33.45 -2.64 -27.37
CA ILE A 183 32.73 -2.99 -28.60
C ILE A 183 33.73 -2.74 -29.74
N PRO A 184 34.17 -3.75 -30.49
CA PRO A 184 34.97 -3.51 -31.68
C PRO A 184 34.20 -2.54 -32.58
N GLN A 185 34.86 -1.49 -33.09
CA GLN A 185 34.22 -0.57 -34.03
C GLN A 185 33.56 -1.40 -35.14
N PRO A 186 32.24 -1.31 -35.34
CA PRO A 186 31.61 -2.05 -36.42
C PRO A 186 32.24 -1.55 -37.72
N TYR A 187 32.94 -2.42 -38.43
CA TYR A 187 33.37 -2.12 -39.78
C TYR A 187 32.11 -1.82 -40.60
N ASP A 188 32.02 -0.62 -41.17
CA ASP A 188 30.82 0.03 -41.78
C ASP A 188 30.09 -0.74 -42.90
N THR A 189 30.48 -1.98 -43.20
CA THR A 189 29.84 -2.78 -44.25
C THR A 189 28.75 -3.68 -43.69
N LEU A 190 27.58 -3.69 -44.34
CA LEU A 190 26.40 -4.49 -43.97
C LEU A 190 26.70 -6.00 -43.80
N LYS A 191 27.78 -6.51 -44.41
CA LYS A 191 28.25 -7.90 -44.27
C LYS A 191 28.78 -8.21 -42.86
N SER A 192 29.53 -7.30 -42.25
CA SER A 192 30.16 -7.54 -40.94
C SER A 192 29.12 -7.65 -39.82
N VAL A 193 28.03 -6.88 -39.91
CA VAL A 193 26.92 -6.90 -38.94
C VAL A 193 26.15 -8.22 -39.00
N ALA A 194 25.93 -8.76 -40.21
CA ALA A 194 25.25 -10.04 -40.40
C ALA A 194 26.09 -11.25 -39.92
N GLU A 195 27.42 -11.16 -39.96
CA GLU A 195 28.33 -12.21 -39.47
C GLU A 195 28.51 -12.17 -37.94
N MET A 196 28.46 -10.98 -37.34
CA MET A 196 28.62 -10.79 -35.88
C MET A 196 27.34 -10.99 -35.08
N THR A 197 26.17 -10.93 -35.72
CA THR A 197 24.92 -11.35 -35.08
C THR A 197 24.70 -12.83 -35.34
N PRO A 198 24.94 -13.73 -34.37
CA PRO A 198 24.54 -15.11 -34.53
C PRO A 198 23.02 -15.11 -34.71
N LEU A 199 22.58 -15.39 -35.95
CA LEU A 199 21.19 -15.69 -36.22
C LEU A 199 20.82 -16.81 -35.26
N LEU A 200 19.98 -16.50 -34.26
CA LEU A 200 19.52 -17.51 -33.32
C LEU A 200 18.98 -18.67 -34.15
N PRO A 201 19.39 -19.92 -33.85
CA PRO A 201 18.85 -21.07 -34.56
C PRO A 201 17.32 -21.00 -34.47
N PRO A 202 16.59 -21.37 -35.55
CA PRO A 202 15.14 -21.30 -35.56
C PRO A 202 14.64 -22.02 -34.31
N LEU A 203 13.80 -21.30 -33.54
CA LEU A 203 13.30 -21.76 -32.25
C LEU A 203 12.80 -23.20 -32.43
N GLN A 204 13.57 -24.18 -31.95
CA GLN A 204 13.07 -25.55 -31.92
C GLN A 204 11.77 -25.50 -31.12
N ASN A 205 10.77 -26.27 -31.53
CA ASN A 205 9.44 -26.38 -30.89
C ASN A 205 9.51 -26.98 -29.46
N GLY A 206 10.60 -26.75 -28.73
CA GLY A 206 10.77 -27.04 -27.32
C GLY A 206 10.12 -25.97 -26.45
N LYS A 207 9.83 -26.39 -25.21
CA LYS A 207 9.23 -25.54 -24.18
C LYS A 207 9.98 -24.19 -24.09
N PRO A 208 9.26 -23.07 -23.95
CA PRO A 208 9.88 -21.75 -23.79
C PRO A 208 10.85 -21.78 -22.61
N TRP A 209 11.83 -20.88 -22.60
CA TRP A 209 12.87 -20.86 -21.56
C TRP A 209 12.27 -20.88 -20.14
N HIS A 210 12.60 -21.90 -19.35
CA HIS A 210 12.20 -22.03 -17.95
C HIS A 210 13.43 -21.81 -17.05
N GLN A 211 13.26 -21.03 -15.98
CA GLN A 211 14.30 -20.85 -14.96
C GLN A 211 14.67 -22.21 -14.34
N ARG A 212 15.98 -22.44 -14.12
CA ARG A 212 16.50 -23.75 -13.62
C ARG A 212 15.82 -24.23 -12.33
N ARG A 213 15.49 -23.30 -11.42
CA ARG A 213 14.85 -23.62 -10.13
C ARG A 213 13.42 -24.19 -10.29
N TYR A 214 12.76 -23.93 -11.41
CA TYR A 214 11.35 -24.28 -11.63
C TYR A 214 11.14 -25.32 -12.74
N ARG A 215 12.18 -26.08 -13.10
CA ARG A 215 12.09 -27.11 -14.15
C ARG A 215 11.19 -28.29 -13.76
N ASP A 216 11.22 -28.68 -12.49
CA ASP A 216 10.50 -29.86 -12.00
C ASP A 216 9.17 -29.50 -11.31
N THR A 217 8.90 -28.20 -11.13
CA THR A 217 7.63 -27.72 -10.59
C THR A 217 6.60 -27.56 -11.70
N PRO A 218 5.47 -28.29 -11.67
CA PRO A 218 4.40 -28.07 -12.64
C PRO A 218 3.86 -26.65 -12.51
N ALA A 219 3.39 -26.08 -13.62
CA ALA A 219 2.74 -24.78 -13.59
C ALA A 219 1.53 -24.87 -12.65
N ARG A 220 1.58 -24.11 -11.55
CA ARG A 220 0.49 -24.06 -10.55
C ARG A 220 -0.81 -23.54 -11.15
N VAL A 221 -0.72 -22.83 -12.28
CA VAL A 221 -1.83 -22.28 -13.04
C VAL A 221 -1.67 -22.73 -14.49
N SER A 222 -2.64 -23.46 -15.01
CA SER A 222 -2.72 -23.75 -16.45
C SER A 222 -2.98 -22.44 -17.20
N SER A 223 -2.16 -22.12 -18.19
CA SER A 223 -2.44 -21.00 -19.11
C SER A 223 -3.58 -21.30 -20.07
N TYR A 224 -3.99 -22.57 -20.18
CA TYR A 224 -5.09 -23.01 -21.01
C TYR A 224 -6.32 -23.19 -20.13
N TRP A 225 -7.32 -22.37 -20.37
CA TRP A 225 -8.64 -22.52 -19.79
C TRP A 225 -9.33 -23.70 -20.47
N THR A 226 -9.98 -24.57 -19.70
CA THR A 226 -10.87 -25.57 -20.30
C THR A 226 -12.11 -24.86 -20.84
N LYS A 227 -12.71 -25.37 -21.93
CA LYS A 227 -13.91 -24.75 -22.55
C LYS A 227 -15.06 -24.55 -21.56
N GLU A 228 -15.15 -25.42 -20.56
CA GLU A 228 -16.13 -25.33 -19.48
C GLU A 228 -15.85 -24.15 -18.55
N GLU A 229 -14.59 -23.96 -18.14
CA GLU A 229 -14.17 -22.82 -17.31
C GLU A 229 -14.30 -21.48 -18.06
N GLU A 230 -13.98 -21.45 -19.36
CA GLU A 230 -14.23 -20.30 -20.23
C GLU A 230 -15.71 -19.93 -20.22
N SER A 231 -16.60 -20.91 -20.44
CA SER A 231 -18.05 -20.66 -20.44
C SER A 231 -18.57 -20.15 -19.10
N LYS A 232 -18.04 -20.68 -17.99
CA LYS A 232 -18.44 -20.29 -16.62
C LYS A 232 -18.00 -18.88 -16.27
N ILE A 233 -16.82 -18.46 -16.72
CA ILE A 233 -16.30 -17.12 -16.49
C ILE A 233 -16.97 -16.11 -17.40
N MET A 234 -17.21 -16.47 -18.66
CA MET A 234 -18.00 -15.65 -19.56
C MET A 234 -19.41 -15.45 -19.01
N GLY A 235 -20.04 -16.47 -18.44
CA GLY A 235 -21.31 -16.33 -17.72
C GLY A 235 -21.22 -15.33 -16.56
N LYS A 236 -20.25 -15.50 -15.67
CA LYS A 236 -20.03 -14.61 -14.52
C LYS A 236 -19.65 -13.17 -14.87
N MET A 237 -19.01 -12.94 -16.02
CA MET A 237 -18.67 -11.58 -16.49
C MET A 237 -19.90 -10.76 -16.87
N PHE A 238 -21.00 -11.41 -17.27
CA PHE A 238 -22.25 -10.72 -17.64
C PHE A 238 -23.32 -10.79 -16.55
N GLU A 239 -23.11 -11.56 -15.49
CA GLU A 239 -23.95 -11.53 -14.31
C GLU A 239 -23.81 -10.17 -13.61
N LYS A 240 -24.92 -9.44 -13.52
CA LYS A 240 -24.97 -8.21 -12.74
C LYS A 240 -24.77 -8.58 -11.27
N PRO A 241 -23.89 -7.89 -10.53
CA PRO A 241 -23.72 -8.14 -9.11
C PRO A 241 -25.07 -7.92 -8.41
N VAL A 242 -25.53 -8.94 -7.69
CA VAL A 242 -26.73 -8.86 -6.86
C VAL A 242 -26.39 -7.96 -5.68
N CYS A 243 -26.92 -6.75 -5.67
CA CYS A 243 -26.80 -5.85 -4.54
C CYS A 243 -27.94 -6.15 -3.58
N ASP A 244 -27.71 -7.03 -2.60
CA ASP A 244 -28.61 -7.21 -1.45
C ASP A 244 -28.50 -5.98 -0.54
N VAL A 245 -29.14 -4.89 -0.94
CA VAL A 245 -29.39 -3.78 -0.02
C VAL A 245 -30.59 -4.20 0.82
N GLN A 246 -30.33 -4.88 1.93
CA GLN A 246 -31.32 -5.01 3.00
C GLN A 246 -31.60 -3.60 3.53
N MET A 247 -32.67 -3.00 3.00
CA MET A 247 -33.28 -1.80 3.53
C MET A 247 -34.12 -2.20 4.74
N ASP A 248 -33.45 -2.55 5.83
CA ASP A 248 -34.11 -2.61 7.12
C ASP A 248 -34.53 -1.17 7.48
N ARG A 249 -35.84 -0.94 7.43
CA ARG A 249 -36.52 0.29 7.85
C ARG A 249 -36.78 0.27 9.34
#